data_AF-A0A6J6CIL5-F1
#
_entry.id   AF-A0A6J6CIL5-F1
#
_cell.length_a   1.000
_cell.length_b   1.000
_cell.length_c   1.000
_cell.angle_alpha   90.00
_cell.angle_beta   90.00
_cell.angle_gamma   90.00
#
_symmetry.space_group_name_H-M   'P 1'
#
loop_
_entity.id
_entity.type
_entity.pdbx_description
1 polymer ?
#
loop_
_entity_poly.entity_id
_entity_poly.type
_entity_poly.pdbx_seq_one_letter_code
_entity_poly.pdbx_strand_id
1 'polypeptide(L)'
;MVSQDKSKALFAFVQLRPAGGTLPGSLRFEGLDPLASYKVIAEQPCGPAMFMSQKSPSWLEGATLTGQALSTIGLRPPVLAPENAILISLVKI
;
A
#
# COMPACT_ATOMS: atom_id res chain seq x y z
N MET A 1 -2.87 -5.83 -9.18
CA MET A 1 -2.54 -6.02 -10.61
C MET A 1 -1.32 -5.19 -10.96
N VAL A 2 -0.44 -5.70 -11.82
CA VAL A 2 0.75 -4.99 -12.34
C VAL A 2 0.63 -4.96 -13.86
N SER A 3 0.93 -3.82 -14.48
CA SER A 3 0.93 -3.66 -15.94
C SER A 3 2.02 -4.53 -16.60
N GLN A 4 1.81 -4.95 -17.84
CA GLN A 4 2.76 -5.82 -18.57
C GLN A 4 4.14 -5.19 -18.73
N ASP A 5 4.19 -3.88 -18.96
CA ASP A 5 5.39 -3.06 -19.06
C ASP A 5 5.97 -2.65 -17.69
N LYS A 6 5.34 -3.11 -16.59
CA LYS A 6 5.70 -2.81 -15.20
C LYS A 6 5.74 -1.31 -14.86
N SER A 7 5.15 -0.44 -15.68
CA SER A 7 5.13 1.01 -15.42
C SER A 7 4.13 1.41 -14.34
N LYS A 8 3.07 0.61 -14.15
CA LYS A 8 1.99 0.88 -13.20
C LYS A 8 1.57 -0.38 -12.47
N ALA A 9 1.12 -0.22 -11.23
CA ALA A 9 0.46 -1.27 -10.48
C ALA A 9 -0.65 -0.70 -9.60
N LEU A 10 -1.65 -1.52 -9.30
CA LEU A 10 -2.77 -1.18 -8.44
C LEU A 10 -3.06 -2.35 -7.51
N PHE A 11 -3.05 -2.11 -6.21
CA PHE A 11 -3.34 -3.09 -5.17
C PHE A 11 -4.47 -2.59 -4.28
N ALA A 12 -5.19 -3.52 -3.64
CA ALA A 12 -6.22 -3.19 -2.66
C ALA A 12 -5.79 -3.75 -1.31
N PHE A 13 -5.86 -2.93 -0.27
CA PHE A 13 -5.75 -3.37 1.11
C PHE A 13 -7.12 -3.27 1.76
N VAL A 14 -7.66 -4.40 2.20
CA VAL A 14 -9.01 -4.52 2.76
C VAL A 14 -8.92 -5.11 4.16
N GLN A 15 -9.49 -4.43 5.14
CA GLN A 15 -9.54 -4.90 6.51
C GLN A 15 -10.96 -5.32 6.86
N LEU A 16 -11.27 -6.61 6.75
CA LEU A 16 -12.61 -7.15 7.02
C LEU A 16 -12.92 -7.37 8.51
N ARG A 17 -11.89 -7.41 9.35
CA ARG A 17 -11.98 -7.65 10.80
C ARG A 17 -11.06 -6.68 11.54
N PRO A 18 -11.26 -6.44 12.84
CA PRO A 18 -10.30 -5.68 13.63
C PRO A 18 -8.89 -6.24 13.47
N ALA A 19 -7.89 -5.36 13.36
CA ALA A 19 -6.50 -5.79 13.29
C ALA A 19 -6.16 -6.64 14.53
N GLY A 20 -5.89 -7.93 14.33
CA GLY A 20 -5.77 -8.91 15.41
C GLY A 20 -4.46 -8.88 16.21
N GLY A 21 -3.54 -7.93 15.96
CA GLY A 21 -2.24 -7.89 16.62
C GLY A 21 -1.58 -6.50 16.61
N THR A 22 -0.58 -6.32 17.47
CA THR A 22 0.15 -5.05 17.68
C THR A 22 1.10 -4.68 16.54
N LEU A 23 1.53 -5.65 15.72
CA LEU A 23 2.32 -5.40 14.51
C LEU A 23 1.72 -6.16 13.31
N PRO A 24 0.95 -5.51 12.44
CA PRO A 24 0.53 -6.11 11.19
C PRO A 24 1.74 -6.32 10.26
N GLY A 25 1.75 -7.44 9.52
CA GLY A 25 2.81 -7.78 8.57
C GLY A 25 2.93 -6.76 7.43
N SER A 26 4.12 -6.62 6.85
CA SER A 26 4.36 -5.65 5.77
C SER A 26 3.52 -5.93 4.51
N LEU A 27 2.99 -4.87 3.90
CA LEU A 27 2.42 -4.88 2.55
C LEU A 27 3.56 -5.01 1.54
N ARG A 28 3.71 -6.21 0.95
CA ARG A 28 4.70 -6.47 -0.10
C ARG A 28 4.04 -6.43 -1.46
N PHE A 29 4.74 -5.82 -2.43
CA PHE A 29 4.25 -5.61 -3.78
C PHE A 29 5.09 -6.40 -4.78
N GLU A 30 4.61 -7.59 -5.12
CA GLU A 30 5.28 -8.50 -6.06
C GLU A 30 5.04 -8.12 -7.53
N GLY A 31 5.95 -8.53 -8.41
CA GLY A 31 5.83 -8.36 -9.86
C GLY A 31 6.34 -7.03 -10.43
N LEU A 32 6.82 -6.13 -9.56
CA LEU A 32 7.45 -4.87 -9.96
C LEU A 32 8.83 -5.07 -10.62
N ASP A 33 9.34 -4.05 -11.31
CA ASP A 33 10.71 -4.01 -11.79
C ASP A 33 11.64 -3.67 -10.62
N PRO A 34 12.56 -4.57 -10.21
CA PRO A 34 13.38 -4.37 -9.02
C PRO A 34 14.32 -3.15 -9.12
N LEU A 35 14.72 -2.79 -10.34
CA LEU A 35 15.64 -1.67 -10.60
C LEU A 35 14.93 -0.34 -10.78
N ALA A 36 13.60 -0.34 -10.91
CA ALA A 36 12.81 0.86 -11.06
C ALA A 36 12.41 1.48 -9.72
N SER A 37 12.26 2.81 -9.70
CA SER A 37 11.65 3.53 -8.59
C SER A 37 10.16 3.74 -8.87
N TYR A 38 9.33 3.57 -7.84
CA TYR A 38 7.89 3.74 -7.92
C TYR A 38 7.44 4.78 -6.91
N LYS A 39 6.60 5.71 -7.38
CA LYS A 39 5.80 6.57 -6.52
C LYS A 39 4.56 5.78 -6.07
N VAL A 40 4.43 5.59 -4.77
CA VAL A 40 3.32 4.91 -4.10
C VAL A 40 2.35 5.95 -3.58
N ILE A 41 1.07 5.78 -3.88
CA ILE A 41 -0.01 6.66 -3.45
C ILE A 41 -1.14 5.81 -2.90
N ALA A 42 -1.69 6.21 -1.75
CA ALA A 42 -2.91 5.61 -1.22
C ALA A 42 -4.13 6.39 -1.69
N GLU A 43 -4.97 5.73 -2.47
CA GLU A 43 -6.19 6.30 -3.04
C GLU A 43 -7.43 5.80 -2.30
N GLN A 44 -8.39 6.70 -2.13
CA GLN A 44 -9.65 6.48 -1.42
C GLN A 44 -10.82 6.87 -2.33
N PRO A 45 -11.00 6.19 -3.48
CA PRO A 45 -12.00 6.59 -4.47
C PRO A 45 -13.45 6.41 -3.98
N CYS A 46 -13.67 5.57 -2.96
CA CYS A 46 -14.98 5.27 -2.40
C CYS A 46 -15.31 6.07 -1.13
N GLY A 47 -14.64 7.21 -0.94
CA GLY A 47 -14.73 8.03 0.27
C GLY A 47 -13.62 7.73 1.29
N PRO A 48 -13.49 8.56 2.33
CA PRO A 48 -12.42 8.43 3.31
C PRO A 48 -12.56 7.12 4.09
N ALA A 49 -11.50 6.32 4.11
CA ALA A 49 -11.44 5.14 4.96
C ALA A 49 -11.38 5.58 6.43
N MET A 50 -12.08 4.83 7.30
CA MET A 50 -11.97 5.03 8.73
C MET A 50 -10.69 4.38 9.23
N PHE A 51 -9.84 5.14 9.93
CA PHE A 51 -8.60 4.66 10.53
C PHE A 51 -8.78 4.54 12.05
N MET A 52 -8.29 3.45 12.64
CA MET A 52 -8.32 3.25 14.10
C MET A 52 -7.00 3.61 14.79
N SER A 53 -5.91 3.80 14.05
CA SER A 53 -4.64 4.27 14.61
C SER A 53 -4.62 5.78 14.77
N GLN A 54 -4.07 6.26 15.90
CA GLN A 54 -3.84 7.68 16.14
C GLN A 54 -2.89 8.32 15.12
N LYS A 55 -1.95 7.53 14.55
CA LYS A 55 -1.02 8.00 13.52
C LYS A 55 -0.99 7.05 12.33
N SER A 56 -1.45 7.57 11.20
CA SER A 56 -1.36 6.91 9.90
C SER A 56 0.10 6.79 9.43
N PRO A 57 0.48 5.71 8.72
CA PRO A 57 1.80 5.61 8.10
C PRO A 57 2.08 6.77 7.15
N SER A 58 3.29 7.33 7.21
CA SER A 58 3.67 8.51 6.40
C SER A 58 3.62 8.26 4.89
N TRP A 59 3.80 7.01 4.45
CA TRP A 59 3.73 6.68 3.01
C TRP A 59 2.35 6.89 2.40
N LEU A 60 1.28 6.98 3.22
CA LEU A 60 -0.07 7.26 2.72
C LEU A 60 -0.18 8.65 2.07
N GLU A 61 0.67 9.60 2.48
CA GLU A 61 0.77 10.93 1.86
C GLU A 61 1.59 10.91 0.56
N GLY A 62 2.20 9.77 0.25
CA GLY A 62 3.09 9.57 -0.88
C GLY A 62 4.47 9.10 -0.42
N ALA A 63 5.01 8.09 -1.10
CA ALA A 63 6.39 7.67 -0.91
C ALA A 63 7.02 7.21 -2.22
N THR A 64 8.33 7.35 -2.36
CA THR A 64 9.08 6.83 -3.49
C THR A 64 10.04 5.76 -3.01
N LEU A 65 9.90 4.54 -3.51
CA LEU A 65 10.76 3.41 -3.17
C LEU A 65 11.09 2.58 -4.42
N THR A 66 12.18 1.83 -4.37
CA THR A 66 12.51 0.89 -5.45
C THR A 66 11.57 -0.30 -5.44
N GLY A 67 11.33 -0.90 -6.62
CA GLY A 67 10.55 -2.13 -6.75
C GLY A 67 11.12 -3.26 -5.88
N GLN A 68 12.45 -3.33 -5.76
CA GLN A 68 13.11 -4.29 -4.88
C GLN A 68 12.75 -4.07 -3.40
N ALA A 69 12.77 -2.83 -2.90
CA ALA A 69 12.40 -2.53 -1.51
C ALA A 69 10.91 -2.83 -1.24
N LEU A 70 10.04 -2.54 -2.21
CA LEU A 70 8.61 -2.78 -2.11
C LEU A 70 8.23 -4.26 -2.09
N SER A 71 8.98 -5.12 -2.80
CA SER A 71 8.78 -6.58 -2.76
C SER A 71 9.43 -7.23 -1.54
N THR A 72 10.66 -6.84 -1.18
CA THR A 72 11.41 -7.50 -0.10
C THR A 72 11.04 -7.03 1.31
N ILE A 73 11.01 -5.71 1.52
CA ILE A 73 10.74 -5.08 2.83
C ILE A 73 9.24 -4.82 2.98
N GLY A 74 8.64 -4.22 1.95
CA GLY A 74 7.26 -3.79 1.93
C GLY A 74 6.98 -2.52 2.76
N LEU A 75 5.71 -2.15 2.85
CA LEU A 75 5.23 -0.98 3.58
C LEU A 75 4.45 -1.39 4.83
N ARG A 76 4.52 -0.59 5.89
CA ARG A 76 3.68 -0.81 7.07
C ARG A 76 2.21 -0.60 6.69
N PRO A 77 1.31 -1.58 6.89
CA PRO A 77 -0.10 -1.38 6.61
C PRO A 77 -0.71 -0.37 7.59
N PRO A 78 -1.70 0.42 7.15
CA PRO A 78 -2.50 1.22 8.06
C PRO A 78 -3.46 0.33 8.86
N VAL A 79 -3.85 0.79 10.04
CA VAL A 79 -4.91 0.15 10.82
C VAL A 79 -6.23 0.81 10.48
N LEU A 80 -7.01 0.15 9.62
CA LEU A 80 -8.35 0.60 9.24
C LEU A 80 -9.41 0.13 10.27
N ALA A 81 -10.58 0.74 10.28
CA ALA A 81 -11.74 0.13 10.91
C ALA A 81 -12.15 -1.13 10.13
N PRO A 82 -12.87 -2.09 10.74
CA PRO A 82 -13.42 -3.22 10.01
C PRO A 82 -14.27 -2.76 8.82
N GLU A 83 -14.31 -3.58 7.77
CA GLU A 83 -15.09 -3.35 6.55
C GLU A 83 -14.65 -2.11 5.74
N ASN A 84 -13.40 -1.68 5.92
CA ASN A 84 -12.81 -0.57 5.16
C ASN A 84 -11.71 -1.06 4.21
N ALA A 85 -11.47 -0.29 3.16
CA ALA A 85 -10.44 -0.55 2.18
C ALA A 85 -9.76 0.72 1.68
N ILE A 86 -8.51 0.59 1.24
CA ILE A 86 -7.80 1.60 0.45
C ILE A 86 -7.26 0.97 -0.82
N LEU A 87 -7.15 1.75 -1.88
CA LEU A 87 -6.37 1.39 -3.06
C LEU A 87 -4.97 1.93 -2.94
N ILE A 88 -4.00 1.20 -3.46
CA ILE A 88 -2.59 1.57 -3.46
C ILE A 88 -2.15 1.55 -4.91
N SER A 89 -1.95 2.74 -5.47
CA SER A 89 -1.44 2.93 -6.83
C SER A 89 0.07 3.10 -6.78
N LEU A 90 0.77 2.45 -7.71
CA LEU A 90 2.21 2.55 -7.89
C LEU A 90 2.48 2.95 -9.32
N VAL A 91 3.28 4.01 -9.51
CA VAL A 91 3.66 4.52 -10.83
C VAL A 91 5.17 4.63 -10.90
N LYS A 92 5.77 3.99 -11.89
CA LYS A 92 7.20 4.07 -12.19
C LYS A 92 7.55 5.52 -12.55
N ILE A 93 8.64 6.02 -11.96
CA ILE A 93 9.24 7.32 -12.27
C ILE A 93 10.48 7.16 -13.17
#